data_AF-A0A4Q3VKF6-F1
#
_entry.id   AF-A0A4Q3VKF6-F1
#
_cell.length_a   1.000
_cell.length_b   1.000
_cell.length_c   1.000
_cell.angle_alpha   90.00
_cell.angle_beta   90.00
_cell.angle_gamma   90.00
#
_symmetry.space_group_name_H-M   'P 1'
#
loop_
_entity.id
_entity.type
_entity.pdbx_description
1 polymer ?
#
loop_
_entity_poly.entity_id
_entity_poly.type
_entity_poly.pdbx_seq_one_letter_code
_entity_poly.pdbx_strand_id
1 'polypeptide(L)' 'AQQLYFLELIGCNVNLGNIAPNEVIPLEAMRIGLRGDTFNLYLNKES' A
#
# COMPACT_ATOMS: atom_id res chain seq x y z
N ALA A 1 -9.21 -4.32 -1.72
CA ALA A 1 -9.76 -3.15 -2.45
C ALA A 1 -8.83 -2.77 -3.62
N GLN A 2 -9.24 -1.88 -4.53
CA GLN A 2 -8.50 -1.57 -5.77
C GLN A 2 -7.06 -1.06 -5.52
N GLN A 3 -6.84 -0.21 -4.51
CA GLN A 3 -5.50 0.29 -4.17
C GLN A 3 -4.56 -0.87 -3.80
N LEU A 4 -5.00 -1.74 -2.88
CA LEU A 4 -4.25 -2.93 -2.45
C LEU A 4 -3.89 -3.85 -3.64
N TYR A 5 -4.83 -4.07 -4.56
CA TYR A 5 -4.60 -4.91 -5.74
C TYR A 5 -3.42 -4.41 -6.59
N PHE A 6 -3.36 -3.11 -6.88
CA PHE A 6 -2.26 -2.54 -7.67
C PHE A 6 -0.95 -2.45 -6.89
N LEU A 7 -1.01 -2.29 -5.57
CA LEU A 7 0.16 -2.37 -4.68
C LEU A 7 0.81 -3.76 -4.72
N GLU A 8 0.01 -4.84 -4.72
CA GLU A 8 0.51 -6.22 -4.82
C GLU A 8 0.98 -6.57 -6.23
N LEU A 9 0.29 -6.09 -7.26
CA LEU A 9 0.61 -6.41 -8.66
C LEU A 9 1.85 -5.68 -9.19
N ILE A 10 2.01 -4.40 -8.87
CA ILE A 10 3.04 -3.52 -9.45
C ILE A 10 4.11 -3.15 -8.41
N GLY A 11 3.77 -3.21 -7.12
CA GLY A 11 4.65 -2.83 -6.02
C GLY A 11 4.33 -1.45 -5.44
N CYS A 12 5.03 -1.12 -4.36
CA CYS A 12 4.73 0.04 -3.52
C CYS A 12 5.00 1.41 -4.13
N ASN A 13 5.59 1.48 -5.32
CA ASN A 13 5.81 2.72 -6.08
C ASN A 13 4.81 2.92 -7.23
N VAL A 14 3.74 2.12 -7.29
CA VAL A 14 2.70 2.23 -8.31
C VAL A 14 2.05 3.62 -8.31
N ASN A 15 1.83 4.19 -9.50
CA ASN A 15 1.08 5.43 -9.67
C ASN A 15 -0.42 5.15 -9.52
N LEU A 16 -1.11 5.89 -8.65
CA LEU A 16 -2.55 5.75 -8.41
C LEU A 16 -3.20 7.14 -8.50
N GLY A 17 -4.31 7.22 -9.24
CA GLY A 17 -5.16 8.41 -9.34
C GLY A 17 -6.48 8.23 -8.60
N ASN A 18 -7.34 9.27 -8.61
CA ASN A 18 -8.66 9.27 -7.96
C ASN A 18 -8.63 8.90 -6.46
N ILE A 19 -7.55 9.25 -5.77
CA ILE A 19 -7.42 9.06 -4.33
C ILE A 19 -8.18 10.18 -3.63
N ALA A 20 -9.16 9.81 -2.79
CA ALA A 20 -9.87 10.80 -1.99
C ALA A 20 -8.89 11.46 -0.99
N PRO A 21 -9.03 12.77 -0.67
CA PRO A 21 -8.07 13.46 0.20
C PRO A 21 -7.86 12.79 1.57
N ASN A 22 -8.91 12.17 2.12
CA ASN A 22 -8.87 11.43 3.39
C ASN A 22 -8.19 10.05 3.29
N GLU A 23 -7.94 9.53 2.09
CA GLU A 23 -7.28 8.24 1.85
C GLU A 23 -5.77 8.37 1.63
N VAL A 24 -5.22 9.58 1.54
CA VAL A 24 -3.78 9.79 1.28
C VAL A 24 -2.90 9.17 2.37
N ILE A 25 -3.18 9.44 3.65
CA ILE A 25 -2.42 8.84 4.77
C ILE A 25 -2.63 7.32 4.85
N PRO A 26 -3.86 6.79 4.76
CA PRO A 26 -4.07 5.34 4.66
C PRO A 26 -3.36 4.67 3.47
N LEU A 27 -3.24 5.34 2.32
CA LEU A 27 -2.51 4.84 1.17
C LEU A 27 -1.01 4.80 1.43
N GLU A 28 -0.45 5.86 2.03
CA GLU A 28 0.96 5.86 2.40
C GLU A 28 1.28 4.75 3.42
N ALA A 29 0.42 4.57 4.43
CA ALA A 29 0.55 3.47 5.38
C ALA A 29 0.53 2.09 4.70
N MET A 30 -0.21 1.91 3.60
CA MET A 30 -0.13 0.68 2.79
C MET A 30 1.20 0.56 2.04
N ARG A 31 1.70 1.65 1.45
CA ARG A 31 2.97 1.65 0.71
C ARG A 31 4.14 1.22 1.58
N ILE A 32 4.16 1.59 2.85
CA ILE A 32 5.25 1.27 3.78
C ILE A 32 4.94 0.11 4.75
N GLY A 33 3.84 -0.62 4.55
CA GLY A 33 3.51 -1.80 5.34
C GLY A 33 3.00 -1.53 6.76
N LEU A 34 2.64 -0.29 7.09
CA LEU A 34 2.10 0.10 8.40
C LEU A 34 0.57 -0.06 8.51
N ARG A 35 -0.12 -0.40 7.42
CA ARG A 35 -1.54 -0.76 7.44
C ARG A 35 -1.69 -2.28 7.44
N GLY A 36 -2.66 -2.78 8.22
CA GLY A 36 -2.91 -4.23 8.38
C GLY A 36 -3.08 -4.98 7.06
N ASP A 37 -3.69 -4.35 6.06
CA ASP A 37 -3.90 -4.92 4.72
C ASP A 37 -2.60 -5.28 3.98
N THR A 38 -1.49 -4.60 4.30
CA THR A 38 -0.18 -4.78 3.66
C THR A 38 0.90 -5.28 4.62
N PHE A 39 0.59 -5.44 5.91
CA PHE A 39 1.55 -5.80 6.95
C PHE A 39 2.31 -7.10 6.62
N ASN A 40 1.59 -8.11 6.11
CA ASN A 40 2.20 -9.40 5.74
C ASN A 40 3.17 -9.31 4.56
N LEU A 41 3.03 -8.31 3.68
CA LEU A 41 3.97 -8.09 2.56
C LEU A 41 5.37 -7.69 3.05
N TYR A 42 5.49 -7.29 4.32
CA TYR A 42 6.71 -6.78 4.93
C TYR A 42 7.28 -7.65 6.05
N LEU A 43 6.56 -8.69 6.50
CA LEU A 43 6.98 -9.56 7.60
C LEU A 43 8.29 -10.34 7.35
N ASN A 44 8.59 -10.67 6.10
CA ASN A 44 9.74 -11.51 5.74
C ASN A 44 10.83 -10.77 4.95
N LYS A 45 10.80 -9.43 4.94
CA LYS A 45 11.93 -8.65 4.43
C LYS A 45 13.03 -8.65 5.49
N GLU A 46 13.90 -9.66 5.45
CA GLU A 46 15.12 -9.65 6.26
C GLU A 46 15.94 -8.39 5.96
N SER A 47 16.53 -7.81 7.01
CA SER A 47 17.35 -6.59 6.96
C SER A 47 18.74 -6.83 6.38
#